data_AF-A0A378CA85-F1
#
_entry.id   AF-A0A378CA85-F1
#
_cell.length_a   1.000
_cell.length_b   1.000
_cell.length_c   1.000
_cell.angle_alpha   90.00
_cell.angle_beta   90.00
_cell.angle_gamma   90.00
#
_symmetry.space_group_name_H-M   'P 1'
#
loop_
_entity.id
_entity.type
_entity.pdbx_description
1 polymer ?
#
loop_
_entity_poly.entity_id
_entity_poly.type
_entity_poly.pdbx_seq_one_letter_code
_entity_poly.pdbx_strand_id
1 'polypeptide(L)'
;MEKVSQHSDLVFDAVGGELANTLLSVLPGSSTLISYGLLSGRPLTQTRGSATVRKFHLREALPTLSVAAWRAAFDEIWQRLPTTSQPPAQRIALNDWREAIAAAGQPGRGGKILLDFTAG
;
A
#
# COMPACT_ATOMS: atom_id res chain seq x y z
N MET A 1 -4.40 2.21 19.56
CA MET A 1 -4.23 2.92 18.28
C MET A 1 -4.09 4.43 18.50
N GLU A 2 -5.00 5.07 19.25
CA GLU A 2 -4.95 6.51 19.58
C GLU A 2 -3.61 7.02 20.12
N LYS A 3 -3.00 6.34 21.11
CA LYS A 3 -1.71 6.78 21.69
C LYS A 3 -0.54 6.79 20.69
N VAL A 4 -0.54 5.88 19.72
CA VAL A 4 0.52 5.82 18.70
C VAL A 4 0.32 6.94 17.69
N SER A 5 -0.93 7.14 17.23
CA SER A 5 -1.24 8.18 16.25
C SER A 5 -0.95 9.60 16.73
N GLN A 6 -1.11 9.89 18.03
CA GLN A 6 -0.82 11.22 18.60
C GLN A 6 0.66 11.63 18.57
N HIS A 7 1.58 10.67 18.31
CA HIS A 7 3.02 10.91 18.24
C HIS A 7 3.61 10.59 16.86
N SER A 8 2.77 10.28 15.88
CA SER A 8 3.22 9.96 14.53
C SER A 8 3.35 11.21 13.68
N ASP A 9 4.55 11.49 13.16
CA ASP A 9 4.76 12.56 12.18
C ASP A 9 4.24 12.18 10.78
N LEU A 10 4.23 10.88 10.46
CA LEU A 10 3.88 10.37 9.14
C LEU A 10 3.03 9.09 9.26
N VAL A 11 1.93 9.03 8.51
CA VAL A 11 1.04 7.87 8.43
C VAL A 11 0.82 7.48 6.98
N PHE A 12 0.91 6.19 6.66
CA PHE A 12 0.57 5.65 5.33
C PHE A 12 -0.75 4.90 5.40
N ASP A 13 -1.73 5.32 4.61
CA ASP A 13 -3.08 4.76 4.59
C ASP A 13 -3.44 4.16 3.22
N ALA A 14 -3.79 2.87 3.23
CA ALA A 14 -4.34 2.15 2.08
C ALA A 14 -5.85 1.94 2.17
N VAL A 15 -6.47 2.24 3.32
CA VAL A 15 -7.85 1.85 3.61
C VAL A 15 -8.82 2.96 3.24
N GLY A 16 -8.50 4.20 3.60
CA GLY A 16 -9.40 5.35 3.44
C GLY A 16 -10.61 5.29 4.36
N GLY A 17 -11.65 6.05 4.01
CA GLY A 17 -12.94 6.05 4.70
C GLY A 17 -12.87 6.43 6.18
N GLU A 18 -13.69 5.75 6.97
CA GLU A 18 -13.86 6.03 8.41
C GLU A 18 -12.56 5.85 9.20
N LEU A 19 -11.76 4.82 8.91
CA LEU A 19 -10.47 4.61 9.57
C LEU A 19 -9.53 5.80 9.36
N ALA A 20 -9.42 6.29 8.13
CA ALA A 20 -8.59 7.45 7.82
C ALA A 20 -9.12 8.72 8.50
N ASN A 21 -10.44 8.92 8.56
CA ASN A 21 -11.05 10.04 9.28
C ASN A 21 -10.77 9.99 10.79
N THR A 22 -10.87 8.80 11.41
CA THR A 22 -10.53 8.60 12.82
C THR A 22 -9.05 8.87 13.10
N LEU A 23 -8.15 8.51 12.18
CA LEU A 23 -6.74 8.87 12.29
C LEU A 23 -6.54 10.38 12.23
N LEU A 24 -7.20 11.07 11.29
CA LEU A 24 -7.10 12.52 11.13
C LEU A 24 -7.69 13.32 12.28
N SER A 25 -8.62 12.77 13.06
CA SER A 25 -9.16 13.46 14.25
C SER A 25 -8.21 13.47 15.44
N VAL A 26 -7.20 12.58 15.46
CA VAL A 26 -6.25 12.44 16.57
C VAL A 26 -4.80 12.74 16.19
N LEU A 27 -4.48 12.84 14.90
CA LEU A 27 -3.14 13.21 14.44
C LEU A 27 -2.83 14.67 14.77
N PRO A 28 -1.59 14.99 15.23
CA PRO A 28 -1.13 16.36 15.38
C PRO A 28 -1.26 17.15 14.07
N GLY A 29 -1.53 18.45 14.15
CA GLY A 29 -1.61 19.32 12.97
C GLY A 29 -0.30 19.40 12.17
N SER A 30 0.84 19.10 12.80
CA SER A 30 2.15 19.01 12.16
C SER A 30 2.38 17.72 11.37
N SER A 31 1.54 16.70 11.58
CA SER A 31 1.71 15.40 10.94
C SER A 31 1.26 15.41 9.48
N THR A 32 1.68 14.39 8.73
CA THR A 32 1.24 14.12 7.36
C THR A 32 0.64 12.73 7.24
N LEU A 33 -0.53 12.63 6.59
CA LEU A 33 -1.13 11.37 6.16
C LEU A 33 -0.94 11.21 4.65
N ILE A 34 -0.24 10.15 4.25
CA ILE A 34 -0.07 9.71 2.86
C ILE A 34 -1.16 8.71 2.52
N SER A 35 -2.14 9.13 1.72
CA SER A 35 -3.17 8.24 1.18
C SER A 35 -2.65 7.62 -0.12
N TYR A 36 -2.53 6.29 -0.15
CA TYR A 36 -2.03 5.54 -1.31
C TYR A 36 -2.96 4.40 -1.76
N GLY A 37 -4.12 4.26 -1.11
CA GLY A 37 -5.13 3.25 -1.46
C GLY A 37 -6.52 3.62 -0.93
N LEU A 38 -7.50 2.83 -1.36
CA LEU A 38 -8.92 3.01 -1.01
C LEU A 38 -9.62 1.66 -0.81
N LEU A 39 -9.05 0.77 0.03
CA LEU A 39 -9.62 -0.57 0.24
C LEU A 39 -11.06 -0.54 0.79
N SER A 40 -11.45 0.51 1.51
CA SER A 40 -12.83 0.69 1.98
C SER A 40 -13.81 1.11 0.89
N GLY A 41 -13.33 1.58 -0.27
CA GLY A 41 -14.14 2.21 -1.31
C GLY A 41 -14.78 3.55 -0.92
N ARG A 42 -14.49 4.09 0.28
CA ARG A 42 -15.09 5.32 0.80
C ARG A 42 -14.06 6.45 0.87
N PRO A 43 -14.39 7.66 0.37
CA PRO A 43 -13.46 8.79 0.40
C PRO A 43 -13.22 9.29 1.82
N LEU A 44 -12.10 10.00 2.00
CA LEU A 44 -11.85 10.79 3.20
C LEU A 44 -12.78 12.01 3.18
N THR A 45 -13.38 12.35 4.33
CA THR A 45 -14.34 13.45 4.44
C THR A 45 -13.79 14.61 5.26
N GLN A 46 -12.77 14.39 6.09
CA GLN A 46 -12.16 15.41 6.93
C GLN A 46 -10.76 15.78 6.41
N THR A 47 -10.60 17.00 5.89
CA THR A 47 -9.31 17.50 5.37
C THR A 47 -8.94 18.89 5.91
N ARG A 48 -9.75 19.46 6.81
CA ARG A 48 -9.58 20.83 7.31
C ARG A 48 -9.32 20.81 8.82
N GLY A 49 -8.33 21.61 9.26
CA GLY A 49 -8.00 21.78 10.68
C GLY A 49 -7.21 20.64 11.32
N SER A 50 -6.79 19.64 10.55
CA SER A 50 -6.03 18.47 11.00
C SER A 50 -4.70 18.33 10.25
N ALA A 51 -3.99 17.22 10.50
CA ALA A 51 -2.78 16.82 9.77
C ALA A 51 -2.90 16.98 8.23
N THR A 52 -1.78 17.26 7.59
CA THR A 52 -1.73 17.45 6.13
C THR A 52 -2.01 16.13 5.40
N VAL A 53 -2.97 16.12 4.47
CA VAL A 53 -3.23 14.95 3.62
C VAL A 53 -2.49 15.08 2.29
N ARG A 54 -1.76 14.04 1.89
CA ARG A 54 -1.08 13.93 0.58
C ARG A 54 -1.52 12.66 -0.12
N LYS A 55 -1.89 12.77 -1.39
CA LYS A 55 -2.15 11.64 -2.26
C LYS A 55 -0.81 11.12 -2.83
N PHE A 56 -0.60 9.81 -2.82
CA PHE A 56 0.53 9.17 -3.48
C PHE A 56 0.04 8.07 -4.42
N HIS A 57 0.40 8.18 -5.70
CA HIS A 57 0.22 7.10 -6.67
C HIS A 57 1.53 6.81 -7.38
N LEU A 58 1.96 5.55 -7.31
CA LEU A 58 3.19 5.13 -7.97
C LEU A 58 3.18 5.42 -9.47
N ARG A 59 2.02 5.29 -10.13
CA ARG A 59 1.84 5.66 -11.55
C ARG A 59 2.15 7.12 -11.85
N GLU A 60 1.86 8.03 -10.91
CA GLU A 60 2.12 9.46 -11.05
C GLU A 60 3.57 9.80 -10.66
N ALA A 61 4.16 9.05 -9.73
CA ALA A 61 5.53 9.26 -9.25
C ALA A 61 6.60 8.69 -10.21
N LEU A 62 6.36 7.53 -10.83
CA LEU A 62 7.38 6.89 -11.69
C LEU A 62 7.83 7.76 -12.88
N PRO A 63 6.94 8.46 -13.61
CA PRO A 63 7.35 9.30 -14.74
C PRO A 63 8.19 10.52 -14.37
N THR A 64 8.21 10.93 -13.10
CA THR A 64 9.02 12.09 -12.65
C THR A 64 10.46 11.71 -12.31
N LEU A 65 10.77 10.41 -12.25
CA LEU A 65 12.12 9.93 -11.99
C LEU A 65 12.94 9.92 -13.28
N SER A 66 14.20 10.32 -13.17
CA SER A 66 15.17 10.00 -14.22
C SER A 66 15.42 8.49 -14.27
N VAL A 67 15.90 7.99 -15.41
CA VAL A 67 16.29 6.57 -15.55
C VAL A 67 17.30 6.16 -14.48
N ALA A 68 18.25 7.05 -14.15
CA ALA A 68 19.24 6.81 -13.11
C ALA A 68 18.60 6.72 -11.71
N ALA A 69 17.68 7.62 -11.37
CA ALA A 69 16.98 7.59 -10.09
C ALA A 69 16.09 6.35 -9.96
N TRP A 70 15.40 5.97 -11.04
CA TRP A 70 14.58 4.76 -11.09
C TRP A 70 15.43 3.50 -10.86
N ARG A 71 16.58 3.39 -11.54
CA ARG A 71 17.49 2.26 -11.37
C ARG A 71 18.08 2.21 -9.96
N ALA A 72 18.53 3.34 -9.42
CA ALA A 72 19.07 3.41 -8.07
C ALA A 72 18.06 2.95 -7.01
N ALA A 73 16.78 3.28 -7.17
CA ALA A 73 15.72 2.78 -6.29
C ALA A 73 15.57 1.26 -6.36
N PHE A 74 15.67 0.66 -7.55
CA PHE A 74 15.66 -0.79 -7.72
C PHE A 74 16.90 -1.46 -7.13
N ASP A 75 18.09 -0.88 -7.31
CA ASP A 75 19.33 -1.37 -6.72
C ASP A 75 19.22 -1.44 -5.18
N GLU A 76 18.64 -0.40 -4.56
CA GLU A 76 18.40 -0.39 -3.11
C GLU A 76 17.39 -1.45 -2.67
N ILE A 77 16.28 -1.62 -3.41
CA ILE A 77 15.28 -2.66 -3.12
C ILE A 77 15.92 -4.05 -3.20
N TRP A 78 16.73 -4.31 -4.23
CA TRP A 78 17.39 -5.61 -4.43
C TRP A 78 18.34 -5.96 -3.30
N GLN A 79 19.07 -4.98 -2.77
CA GLN A 79 19.97 -5.17 -1.64
C GLN A 79 19.22 -5.56 -0.35
N ARG A 80 18.02 -5.00 -0.13
CA ARG A 80 17.21 -5.27 1.07
C ARG A 80 16.34 -6.53 0.95
N LEU A 81 16.09 -6.99 -0.27
CA LEU A 81 15.16 -8.08 -0.56
C LEU A 81 15.48 -9.39 0.20
N PRO A 82 16.74 -9.87 0.31
CA PRO A 82 17.04 -11.14 0.98
C PRO A 82 16.67 -11.18 2.46
N THR A 83 16.67 -10.02 3.13
CA THR A 83 16.34 -9.89 4.56
C THR A 83 14.91 -9.39 4.79
N THR A 84 14.16 -9.12 3.74
CA THR A 84 12.78 -8.64 3.84
C THR A 84 11.84 -9.82 4.01
N SER A 85 11.11 -9.87 5.13
CA SER A 85 10.04 -10.86 5.31
C SER A 85 8.95 -10.63 4.28
N GLN A 86 8.70 -11.61 3.43
CA GLN A 86 7.62 -11.60 2.45
C GLN A 86 6.49 -12.53 2.89
N PRO A 87 5.22 -12.18 2.60
CA PRO A 87 4.13 -13.13 2.81
C PRO A 87 4.35 -14.36 1.91
N PRO A 88 3.89 -15.55 2.33
CA PRO A 88 4.00 -16.76 1.52
C PRO A 88 3.32 -16.55 0.16
N ALA A 89 3.86 -17.20 -0.88
CA ALA A 89 3.31 -17.14 -2.22
C ALA A 89 2.68 -18.48 -2.59
N GLN A 90 1.44 -18.44 -3.07
CA GLN A 90 0.76 -19.57 -3.70
C GLN A 90 0.87 -19.40 -5.21
N ARG A 91 1.35 -20.43 -5.89
CA ARG A 91 1.42 -20.48 -7.35
C ARG A 91 0.22 -21.25 -7.88
N ILE A 92 -0.45 -20.69 -8.90
CA ILE A 92 -1.56 -21.33 -9.60
C ILE A 92 -1.20 -21.30 -11.09
N ALA A 93 -1.40 -22.41 -11.79
CA ALA A 93 -1.09 -22.51 -13.21
C ALA A 93 -1.87 -21.44 -14.00
N LEU A 94 -1.27 -20.93 -15.08
CA LEU A 94 -1.92 -19.95 -15.93
C LEU A 94 -3.27 -20.45 -16.47
N ASN A 95 -3.38 -21.76 -16.77
CA ASN A 95 -4.62 -22.37 -17.24
C ASN A 95 -5.78 -22.23 -16.23
N ASP A 96 -5.45 -22.12 -14.94
CA ASP A 96 -6.40 -21.98 -13.84
C ASP A 96 -6.55 -20.50 -13.39
N TRP A 97 -6.26 -19.54 -14.28
CA TRP A 97 -6.27 -18.11 -13.95
C TRP A 97 -7.59 -17.62 -13.31
N ARG A 98 -8.72 -18.25 -13.61
CA ARG A 98 -10.01 -17.90 -12.99
C ARG A 98 -10.02 -18.21 -11.50
N GLU A 99 -9.48 -19.36 -11.11
CA GLU A 99 -9.29 -19.74 -9.71
C GLU A 99 -8.29 -18.81 -9.04
N ALA A 100 -7.21 -18.44 -9.74
CA ALA A 100 -6.23 -17.48 -9.23
C ALA A 100 -6.85 -16.12 -8.91
N ILE A 101 -7.74 -15.60 -9.76
CA ILE A 101 -8.48 -14.36 -9.48
C ILE A 101 -9.42 -14.53 -8.30
N ALA A 102 -10.19 -15.62 -8.25
CA ALA A 102 -11.12 -15.89 -7.15
C ALA A 102 -10.41 -16.00 -5.80
N ALA A 103 -9.25 -16.67 -5.76
CA ALA A 103 -8.40 -16.78 -4.58
C ALA A 103 -7.78 -15.44 -4.19
N ALA A 104 -7.33 -14.63 -5.17
CA ALA A 104 -6.76 -13.32 -4.91
C ALA A 104 -7.76 -12.32 -4.32
N GLY A 105 -9.06 -12.48 -4.63
CA GLY A 105 -10.15 -11.64 -4.12
C GLY A 105 -10.60 -11.96 -2.70
N GLN A 106 -10.15 -13.06 -2.09
CA GLN A 106 -10.56 -13.44 -0.73
C GLN A 106 -10.01 -12.46 0.32
N PRO A 107 -10.87 -11.80 1.11
CA PRO A 107 -10.43 -10.98 2.24
C PRO A 107 -9.62 -11.80 3.24
N GLY A 108 -8.57 -11.21 3.83
CA GLY A 108 -7.77 -11.87 4.85
C GLY A 108 -6.88 -13.01 4.33
N ARG A 109 -6.71 -13.17 3.02
CA ARG A 109 -5.80 -14.18 2.45
C ARG A 109 -4.40 -14.08 3.07
N GLY A 110 -3.84 -15.22 3.44
CA GLY A 110 -2.53 -15.30 4.10
C GLY A 110 -1.32 -15.13 3.19
N GLY A 111 -1.52 -15.03 1.86
CA GLY A 111 -0.42 -15.05 0.90
C GLY A 111 -0.70 -14.41 -0.44
N LYS A 112 0.37 -14.13 -1.19
CA LYS A 112 0.32 -13.60 -2.55
C LYS A 112 -0.04 -14.72 -3.53
N ILE A 113 -0.99 -14.48 -4.44
CA ILE A 113 -1.27 -15.39 -5.56
C ILE A 113 -0.36 -14.99 -6.72
N LEU A 114 0.37 -15.96 -7.26
CA LEU A 114 1.24 -15.82 -8.43
C LEU A 114 0.72 -16.74 -9.53
N LEU A 115 0.75 -16.25 -10.77
CA LEU A 115 0.48 -17.08 -11.95
C LEU A 115 1.76 -17.79 -12.36
N ASP A 116 1.69 -19.11 -12.50
CA ASP A 116 2.76 -19.94 -13.03
C ASP A 116 2.57 -20.15 -14.54
N PHE A 117 3.48 -19.58 -15.32
CA PHE A 117 3.49 -19.68 -16.79
C PHE A 117 4.19 -20.95 -17.29
N THR A 118 4.79 -21.74 -16.39
CA THR A 118 5.55 -22.94 -16.73
C THR A 118 4.75 -24.23 -16.50
N ALA A 119 3.67 -24.15 -15.73
CA ALA A 119 2.74 -25.25 -15.50
C ALA A 119 1.67 -25.28 -16.61
N GLY A 120 1.67 -26.34 -17.41
CA GLY A 120 0.71 -26.62 -18.48
C GLY A 120 0.43 -28.10 -18.58
#